data_AF-A0A495J881-F1
#
_entry.id   AF-A0A495J881-F1
#
_cell.length_a   1.000
_cell.length_b   1.000
_cell.length_c   1.000
_cell.angle_alpha   90.00
_cell.angle_beta   90.00
_cell.angle_gamma   90.00
#
_symmetry.space_group_name_H-M   'P 1'
#
loop_
_entity.id
_entity.type
_entity.pdbx_description
1 polymer ?
#
loop_
_entity_poly.entity_id
_entity_poly.type
_entity_poly.pdbx_seq_one_letter_code
_entity_poly.pdbx_strand_id
1 'polypeptide(L)'
;MNFLSHFYFDRHTTDPYHILGTVLPDLLKNADKSFNIHPEKLPKHPDNAVNCIIEGWKRHLEVDKYFHSSAFFTHHSHQLKLVLAPAIVGSVVKPFFLGHIALELILDNLLITKSKLNVDEFYHHLDRIEAEKLEIFFSYSGLDNSAKFFKFFADFKKHRYLHTYAESAQIAYALKRICMRVWQDPFTKEQEESMTDVLLQYRLQLMANYTQIFNDIDLYLASL
;
A
#
# COMPACT_ATOMS: atom_id res chain seq x y z
N MET A 1 -1.51 -4.81 -2.97
CA MET A 1 -1.86 -4.54 -1.56
C MET A 1 -1.42 -3.11 -1.25
N ASN A 2 -1.78 -2.56 -0.08
CA ASN A 2 -1.32 -1.23 0.33
C ASN A 2 -0.27 -1.34 1.45
N PHE A 3 0.29 -0.20 1.87
CA PHE A 3 1.44 -0.08 2.76
C PHE A 3 1.44 -1.02 3.97
N LEU A 4 0.38 -1.00 4.78
CA LEU A 4 0.39 -1.72 6.05
C LEU A 4 0.18 -3.21 5.85
N SER A 5 -0.57 -3.59 4.82
CA SER A 5 -0.72 -4.98 4.42
C SER A 5 0.60 -5.58 3.90
N HIS A 6 1.43 -4.80 3.18
CA HIS A 6 2.79 -5.24 2.84
C HIS A 6 3.68 -5.37 4.08
N PHE A 7 3.66 -4.35 4.95
CA PHE A 7 4.43 -4.37 6.20
C PHE A 7 4.05 -5.57 7.09
N TYR A 8 2.77 -5.97 7.10
CA TYR A 8 2.27 -7.03 7.97
C TYR A 8 3.11 -8.31 7.88
N PHE A 9 3.47 -8.79 6.68
CA PHE A 9 4.17 -10.07 6.51
C PHE A 9 5.58 -10.09 7.07
N ASP A 10 6.19 -8.93 7.23
CA ASP A 10 7.58 -8.79 7.66
C ASP A 10 7.69 -7.96 8.96
N ARG A 11 6.57 -7.65 9.62
CA ARG A 11 6.46 -6.80 10.82
C ARG A 11 7.29 -7.24 12.03
N HIS A 12 7.83 -8.46 12.01
CA HIS A 12 8.67 -9.01 13.08
C HIS A 12 10.17 -8.95 12.76
N THR A 13 10.55 -8.47 11.56
CA THR A 13 11.96 -8.24 11.22
C THR A 13 12.48 -6.98 11.90
N THR A 14 13.78 -6.95 12.19
CA THR A 14 14.44 -5.78 12.78
C THR A 14 15.15 -4.90 11.76
N ASP A 15 15.29 -5.37 10.52
CA ASP A 15 16.02 -4.69 9.45
C ASP A 15 15.16 -3.60 8.79
N PRO A 16 15.46 -2.31 9.00
CA PRO A 16 14.69 -1.22 8.42
C PRO A 16 14.80 -1.16 6.89
N TYR A 17 15.91 -1.58 6.30
CA TYR A 17 16.11 -1.56 4.84
C TYR A 17 15.25 -2.60 4.15
N HIS A 18 15.10 -3.79 4.76
CA HIS A 18 14.14 -4.79 4.29
C HIS A 18 12.70 -4.25 4.35
N ILE A 19 12.29 -3.68 5.50
CA ILE A 19 10.96 -3.08 5.63
C ILE A 19 10.73 -1.98 4.59
N LEU A 20 11.70 -1.08 4.38
CA LEU A 20 11.62 -0.09 3.31
C LEU A 20 11.37 -0.77 1.96
N GLY A 21 12.14 -1.81 1.63
CA GLY A 21 11.99 -2.57 0.39
C GLY A 21 10.56 -3.09 0.18
N THR A 22 9.90 -3.59 1.24
CA THR A 22 8.52 -4.12 1.15
C THR A 22 7.46 -3.09 0.76
N VAL A 23 7.74 -1.79 0.94
CA VAL A 23 6.80 -0.69 0.64
C VAL A 23 7.33 0.32 -0.37
N LEU A 24 8.60 0.21 -0.75
CA LEU A 24 9.26 1.15 -1.65
C LEU A 24 8.62 1.22 -3.05
N PRO A 25 8.12 0.12 -3.66
CA PRO A 25 7.39 0.19 -4.92
C PRO A 25 6.21 1.19 -4.87
N ASP A 26 5.39 1.11 -3.82
CA ASP A 26 4.24 2.01 -3.63
C ASP A 26 4.69 3.43 -3.31
N LEU A 27 5.71 3.61 -2.46
CA LEU A 27 6.27 4.93 -2.16
C LEU A 27 6.80 5.62 -3.42
N LEU A 28 7.50 4.89 -4.30
CA LEU A 28 8.03 5.42 -5.55
C LEU A 28 6.93 5.88 -6.49
N LYS A 29 5.92 5.04 -6.73
CA LYS A 29 4.79 5.40 -7.60
C LYS A 29 3.97 6.56 -7.05
N ASN A 30 3.94 6.72 -5.73
CA ASN A 30 3.31 7.87 -5.07
C ASN A 30 4.13 9.15 -5.15
N ALA A 31 5.46 9.05 -5.13
CA ALA A 31 6.36 10.18 -5.34
C ALA A 31 6.30 10.70 -6.78
N ASP A 32 6.43 9.81 -7.75
CA ASP A 32 6.34 10.13 -9.17
C ASP A 32 5.96 8.87 -9.98
N LYS A 33 4.85 8.92 -10.71
CA LYS A 33 4.36 7.78 -11.50
C LYS A 33 5.32 7.36 -12.62
N SER A 34 6.21 8.26 -13.04
CA SER A 34 7.23 7.98 -14.05
C SER A 34 8.40 7.15 -13.53
N PHE A 35 8.57 7.04 -12.21
CA PHE A 35 9.62 6.21 -11.63
C PHE A 35 9.34 4.74 -11.91
N ASN A 36 10.21 4.12 -12.69
CA ASN A 36 10.09 2.73 -13.09
C ASN A 36 11.47 2.08 -13.09
N ILE A 37 11.75 1.34 -12.02
CA ILE A 37 13.00 0.60 -11.81
C ILE A 37 12.69 -0.89 -11.59
N HIS A 38 13.68 -1.74 -11.84
CA HIS A 38 13.57 -3.20 -11.72
C HIS A 38 14.70 -3.80 -10.88
N PRO A 39 14.84 -3.38 -9.60
CA PRO A 39 15.94 -3.80 -8.73
C PRO A 39 15.97 -5.32 -8.49
N GLU A 40 14.83 -6.01 -8.63
CA GLU A 40 14.72 -7.47 -8.50
C GLU A 40 15.54 -8.25 -9.53
N LYS A 41 15.94 -7.60 -10.63
CA LYS A 41 16.72 -8.19 -11.72
C LYS A 41 18.22 -7.92 -11.60
N LEU A 42 18.63 -7.10 -10.64
CA LEU A 42 20.01 -6.70 -10.47
C LEU A 42 20.79 -7.79 -9.74
N PRO A 43 22.10 -7.94 -10.03
CA PRO A 43 22.94 -8.84 -9.26
C PRO A 43 23.12 -8.34 -7.82
N LYS A 44 23.73 -9.18 -6.98
CA LYS A 44 24.03 -8.81 -5.60
C LYS A 44 24.98 -7.61 -5.57
N HIS A 45 24.65 -6.61 -4.76
CA HIS A 45 25.46 -5.41 -4.55
C HIS A 45 26.47 -5.64 -3.40
N PRO A 46 27.64 -4.98 -3.37
CA PRO A 46 28.58 -5.09 -2.24
C PRO A 46 28.03 -4.54 -0.92
N ASP A 47 27.19 -3.51 -0.98
CA ASP A 47 26.52 -2.94 0.19
C ASP A 47 25.33 -3.79 0.64
N ASN A 48 25.36 -4.26 1.91
CA ASN A 48 24.30 -5.09 2.46
C ASN A 48 22.95 -4.37 2.56
N ALA A 49 22.92 -3.07 2.88
CA ALA A 49 21.68 -2.31 2.99
C ALA A 49 20.93 -2.27 1.65
N VAL A 50 21.68 -2.11 0.55
CA VAL A 50 21.12 -2.16 -0.82
C VAL A 50 20.49 -3.53 -1.08
N ASN A 51 21.17 -4.62 -0.72
CA ASN A 51 20.62 -5.97 -0.88
C ASN A 51 19.35 -6.17 -0.03
N CYS A 52 19.31 -5.68 1.21
CA CYS A 52 18.11 -5.78 2.04
C CYS A 52 16.91 -5.05 1.44
N ILE A 53 17.12 -3.87 0.82
CA ILE A 53 16.05 -3.18 0.07
C ILE A 53 15.58 -4.05 -1.11
N ILE A 54 16.51 -4.65 -1.87
CA ILE A 54 16.18 -5.51 -3.01
C ILE A 54 15.38 -6.74 -2.55
N GLU A 55 15.74 -7.38 -1.44
CA GLU A 55 15.01 -8.52 -0.91
C GLU A 55 13.61 -8.14 -0.42
N GLY A 56 13.48 -7.00 0.29
CA GLY A 56 12.17 -6.45 0.62
C GLY A 56 11.33 -6.11 -0.62
N TRP A 57 11.96 -5.62 -1.68
CA TRP A 57 11.28 -5.35 -2.95
C TRP A 57 10.76 -6.63 -3.61
N LYS A 58 11.57 -7.70 -3.64
CA LYS A 58 11.12 -9.02 -4.13
C LYS A 58 9.95 -9.54 -3.29
N ARG A 59 10.01 -9.36 -1.97
CA ARG A 59 8.93 -9.72 -1.04
C ARG A 59 7.63 -8.99 -1.37
N HIS A 60 7.70 -7.69 -1.66
CA HIS A 60 6.54 -6.92 -2.14
C HIS A 60 5.93 -7.54 -3.40
N LEU A 61 6.76 -7.84 -4.41
CA LEU A 61 6.29 -8.42 -5.68
C LEU A 61 5.62 -9.78 -5.50
N GLU A 62 6.16 -10.65 -4.63
CA GLU A 62 5.56 -11.96 -4.34
C GLU A 62 4.21 -11.84 -3.64
N VAL A 63 4.11 -10.96 -2.63
CA VAL A 63 2.84 -10.67 -1.94
C VAL A 63 1.80 -10.17 -2.93
N ASP A 64 2.18 -9.21 -3.79
CA ASP A 64 1.26 -8.61 -4.76
C ASP A 64 0.81 -9.59 -5.83
N LYS A 65 1.73 -10.42 -6.33
CA LYS A 65 1.42 -11.46 -7.31
C LYS A 65 0.40 -12.45 -6.74
N TYR A 66 0.58 -12.90 -5.50
CA TYR A 66 -0.38 -13.79 -4.87
C TYR A 66 -1.72 -13.08 -4.62
N PHE A 67 -1.68 -11.89 -4.00
CA PHE A 67 -2.87 -11.14 -3.66
C PHE A 67 -3.78 -10.91 -4.87
N HIS A 68 -3.23 -10.37 -5.96
CA HIS A 68 -4.02 -10.02 -7.15
C HIS A 68 -4.52 -11.24 -7.94
N SER A 69 -3.88 -12.41 -7.79
CA SER A 69 -4.35 -13.67 -8.40
C SER A 69 -5.29 -14.47 -7.50
N SER A 70 -5.46 -14.08 -6.23
CA SER A 70 -6.29 -14.81 -5.28
C SER A 70 -7.79 -14.72 -5.59
N ALA A 71 -8.51 -15.79 -5.22
CA ALA A 71 -9.97 -15.79 -5.27
C ALA A 71 -10.57 -14.73 -4.33
N PHE A 72 -9.93 -14.48 -3.19
CA PHE A 72 -10.31 -13.46 -2.23
C PHE A 72 -10.34 -12.06 -2.87
N PHE A 73 -9.22 -11.66 -3.50
CA PHE A 73 -9.12 -10.36 -4.17
C PHE A 73 -10.12 -10.24 -5.30
N THR A 74 -10.18 -11.25 -6.18
CA THR A 74 -11.11 -11.27 -7.33
C THR A 74 -12.56 -11.11 -6.86
N HIS A 75 -12.97 -11.85 -5.83
CA HIS A 75 -14.32 -11.77 -5.28
C HIS A 75 -14.59 -10.40 -4.65
N HIS A 76 -13.77 -9.97 -3.70
CA HIS A 76 -14.09 -8.79 -2.89
C HIS A 76 -13.91 -7.48 -3.67
N SER A 77 -12.94 -7.37 -4.59
CA SER A 77 -12.81 -6.20 -5.46
C SER A 77 -14.01 -6.08 -6.42
N HIS A 78 -14.53 -7.21 -6.92
CA HIS A 78 -15.72 -7.23 -7.75
C HIS A 78 -16.99 -6.84 -6.98
N GLN A 79 -17.18 -7.37 -5.77
CA GLN A 79 -18.32 -6.98 -4.93
C GLN A 79 -18.26 -5.49 -4.57
N LEU A 80 -17.08 -4.97 -4.18
CA LEU A 80 -16.88 -3.54 -3.93
C LEU A 80 -17.21 -2.68 -5.15
N LYS A 81 -16.75 -3.08 -6.34
CA LYS A 81 -17.13 -2.43 -7.61
C LYS A 81 -18.65 -2.34 -7.75
N LEU A 82 -19.39 -3.42 -7.49
CA LEU A 82 -20.85 -3.45 -7.64
C LEU A 82 -21.54 -2.51 -6.66
N VAL A 83 -21.14 -2.52 -5.39
CA VAL A 83 -21.78 -1.67 -4.36
C VAL A 83 -21.37 -0.21 -4.44
N LEU A 84 -20.17 0.10 -4.95
CA LEU A 84 -19.69 1.47 -5.13
C LEU A 84 -20.20 2.11 -6.43
N ALA A 85 -20.52 1.33 -7.47
CA ALA A 85 -20.97 1.88 -8.75
C ALA A 85 -22.18 2.84 -8.64
N PRO A 86 -23.23 2.53 -7.86
CA PRO A 86 -24.33 3.46 -7.62
C PRO A 86 -23.90 4.75 -6.88
N ALA A 87 -22.95 4.65 -5.94
CA ALA A 87 -22.50 5.78 -5.13
C ALA A 87 -21.72 6.83 -5.93
N ILE A 88 -21.16 6.46 -7.09
CA ILE A 88 -20.32 7.33 -7.92
C ILE A 88 -20.92 7.61 -9.30
N VAL A 89 -22.23 7.43 -9.49
CA VAL A 89 -22.89 7.70 -10.77
C VAL A 89 -22.57 9.12 -11.25
N GLY A 90 -22.10 9.23 -12.49
CA GLY A 90 -21.67 10.50 -13.09
C GLY A 90 -20.23 10.92 -12.78
N SER A 91 -19.53 10.22 -11.89
CA SER A 91 -18.09 10.42 -11.66
C SER A 91 -17.25 9.96 -12.86
N VAL A 92 -16.11 10.61 -13.05
CA VAL A 92 -15.06 10.19 -14.01
C VAL A 92 -14.32 8.93 -13.56
N VAL A 93 -14.38 8.60 -12.27
CA VAL A 93 -13.67 7.46 -11.67
C VAL A 93 -14.32 6.15 -12.08
N LYS A 94 -13.51 5.16 -12.43
CA LYS A 94 -14.01 3.84 -12.84
C LYS A 94 -14.34 2.98 -11.61
N PRO A 95 -15.54 2.37 -11.52
CA PRO A 95 -15.91 1.57 -10.36
C PRO A 95 -14.99 0.38 -10.08
N PHE A 96 -14.41 -0.26 -11.11
CA PHE A 96 -13.49 -1.38 -10.91
C PHE A 96 -12.17 -0.93 -10.25
N PHE A 97 -11.65 0.24 -10.66
CA PHE A 97 -10.47 0.85 -10.05
C PHE A 97 -10.77 1.21 -8.59
N LEU A 98 -11.94 1.79 -8.34
CA LEU A 98 -12.35 2.16 -7.00
C LEU A 98 -12.49 0.94 -6.08
N GLY A 99 -13.10 -0.14 -6.56
CA GLY A 99 -13.26 -1.39 -5.81
C GLY A 99 -11.95 -2.07 -5.45
N HIS A 100 -10.95 -2.01 -6.35
CA HIS A 100 -9.58 -2.46 -6.07
C HIS A 100 -9.00 -1.69 -4.88
N ILE A 101 -8.87 -0.38 -4.99
CA ILE A 101 -8.16 0.44 -3.98
C ILE A 101 -8.93 0.45 -2.65
N ALA A 102 -10.26 0.44 -2.70
CA ALA A 102 -11.10 0.34 -1.51
C ALA A 102 -10.80 -0.94 -0.71
N LEU A 103 -10.61 -2.08 -1.38
CA LEU A 103 -10.29 -3.34 -0.71
C LEU A 103 -8.98 -3.23 0.06
N GLU A 104 -7.93 -2.72 -0.60
CA GLU A 104 -6.61 -2.58 0.02
C GLU A 104 -6.63 -1.64 1.22
N LEU A 105 -7.35 -0.51 1.13
CA LEU A 105 -7.51 0.43 2.24
C LEU A 105 -8.32 -0.16 3.41
N ILE A 106 -9.37 -0.94 3.12
CA ILE A 106 -10.14 -1.63 4.17
C ILE A 106 -9.26 -2.66 4.88
N LEU A 107 -8.41 -3.40 4.16
CA LEU A 107 -7.48 -4.36 4.76
C LEU A 107 -6.49 -3.67 5.69
N ASP A 108 -5.86 -2.58 5.27
CA ASP A 108 -4.97 -1.77 6.13
C ASP A 108 -5.70 -1.26 7.37
N ASN A 109 -6.93 -0.73 7.22
CA ASN A 109 -7.75 -0.30 8.35
C ASN A 109 -8.07 -1.46 9.31
N LEU A 110 -8.41 -2.65 8.80
CA LEU A 110 -8.72 -3.81 9.62
C LEU A 110 -7.49 -4.31 10.39
N LEU A 111 -6.30 -4.25 9.79
CA LEU A 111 -5.06 -4.57 10.49
C LEU A 111 -4.82 -3.65 11.68
N ILE A 112 -5.06 -2.34 11.53
CA ILE A 112 -4.92 -1.38 12.63
C ILE A 112 -6.01 -1.60 13.69
N THR A 113 -7.29 -1.61 13.28
CA THR A 113 -8.44 -1.63 14.20
C THR A 113 -8.62 -2.97 14.92
N LYS A 114 -7.96 -4.03 14.45
CA LYS A 114 -7.86 -5.33 15.13
C LYS A 114 -6.50 -5.58 15.78
N SER A 115 -5.68 -4.54 15.91
CA SER A 115 -4.38 -4.58 16.58
C SER A 115 -3.46 -5.68 16.06
N LYS A 116 -3.46 -5.90 14.73
CA LYS A 116 -2.62 -6.91 14.07
C LYS A 116 -1.21 -6.41 13.75
N LEU A 117 -0.99 -5.10 13.81
CA LEU A 117 0.31 -4.44 13.66
C LEU A 117 0.32 -3.12 14.42
N ASN A 118 1.52 -2.57 14.60
CA ASN A 118 1.72 -1.24 15.16
C ASN A 118 2.20 -0.26 14.06
N VAL A 119 1.43 0.81 13.84
CA VAL A 119 1.78 1.84 12.84
C VAL A 119 3.02 2.65 13.26
N ASP A 120 3.26 2.82 14.57
CA ASP A 120 4.47 3.50 15.05
C ASP A 120 5.73 2.68 14.76
N GLU A 121 5.65 1.36 14.84
CA GLU A 121 6.76 0.46 14.48
C GLU A 121 7.09 0.58 13.00
N PHE A 122 6.07 0.61 12.13
CA PHE A 122 6.25 0.88 10.71
C PHE A 122 7.02 2.18 10.45
N TYR A 123 6.59 3.30 11.05
CA TYR A 123 7.29 4.58 10.88
C TYR A 123 8.68 4.58 11.53
N HIS A 124 8.88 3.86 12.63
CA HIS A 124 10.18 3.72 13.28
C HIS A 124 11.21 3.06 12.35
N HIS A 125 10.81 2.06 11.55
CA HIS A 125 11.69 1.51 10.52
C HIS A 125 12.07 2.56 9.47
N LEU A 126 11.10 3.32 8.96
CA LEU A 126 11.35 4.32 7.92
C LEU A 126 12.20 5.51 8.41
N ASP A 127 12.10 5.86 9.69
CA ASP A 127 12.91 6.92 10.31
C ASP A 127 14.39 6.55 10.43
N ARG A 128 14.72 5.24 10.44
CA ARG A 128 16.09 4.73 10.53
C ARG A 128 16.81 4.63 9.19
N ILE A 129 16.15 4.97 8.09
CA ILE A 129 16.75 4.88 6.74
C ILE A 129 17.74 6.03 6.53
N GLU A 130 19.00 5.66 6.33
CA GLU A 130 20.06 6.58 5.92
C GLU A 130 19.89 6.98 4.45
N ALA A 131 19.87 8.29 4.18
CA ALA A 131 19.67 8.82 2.83
C ALA A 131 20.77 8.37 1.86
N GLU A 132 22.02 8.28 2.32
CA GLU A 132 23.16 7.82 1.51
C GLU A 132 22.95 6.41 0.96
N LYS A 133 22.49 5.47 1.81
CA LYS A 133 22.23 4.09 1.38
C LYS A 133 21.10 4.01 0.37
N LEU A 134 20.07 4.84 0.54
CA LEU A 134 18.96 4.89 -0.40
C LEU A 134 19.34 5.53 -1.74
N GLU A 135 20.24 6.53 -1.73
CA GLU A 135 20.79 7.12 -2.95
C GLU A 135 21.62 6.08 -3.73
N ILE A 136 22.46 5.30 -3.04
CA ILE A 136 23.22 4.20 -3.66
C ILE A 136 22.26 3.19 -4.30
N PHE A 137 21.19 2.79 -3.59
CA PHE A 137 20.17 1.90 -4.15
C PHE A 137 19.50 2.48 -5.41
N PHE A 138 19.13 3.77 -5.40
CA PHE A 138 18.49 4.41 -6.55
C PHE A 138 19.43 4.50 -7.75
N SER A 139 20.67 4.95 -7.54
CA SER A 139 21.68 4.99 -8.61
C SER A 139 21.95 3.59 -9.17
N TYR A 140 22.10 2.58 -8.31
CA TYR A 140 22.26 1.18 -8.73
C TYR A 140 21.08 0.65 -9.53
N SER A 141 19.87 1.14 -9.23
CA SER A 141 18.63 0.78 -9.90
C SER A 141 18.33 1.59 -11.16
N GLY A 142 19.22 2.50 -11.56
CA GLY A 142 19.07 3.36 -12.74
C GLY A 142 18.11 4.55 -12.54
N LEU A 143 17.90 4.99 -11.30
CA LEU A 143 17.13 6.19 -10.97
C LEU A 143 18.07 7.35 -10.64
N ASP A 144 18.41 8.16 -11.64
CA ASP A 144 19.43 9.22 -11.51
C ASP A 144 18.93 10.50 -10.82
N ASN A 145 17.61 10.74 -10.76
CA ASN A 145 17.03 11.92 -10.10
C ASN A 145 16.01 11.51 -9.03
N SER A 146 16.52 11.29 -7.83
CA SER A 146 15.79 10.86 -6.63
C SER A 146 15.24 12.03 -5.80
N ALA A 147 15.51 13.30 -6.16
CA ALA A 147 15.18 14.47 -5.33
C ALA A 147 13.67 14.60 -5.03
N LYS A 148 12.83 14.31 -6.04
CA LYS A 148 11.37 14.26 -5.85
C LYS A 148 10.96 13.18 -4.85
N PHE A 149 11.61 12.01 -4.90
CA PHE A 149 11.36 10.93 -3.94
C PHE A 149 11.76 11.36 -2.54
N PHE A 150 12.96 11.89 -2.33
CA PHE A 150 13.41 12.28 -0.98
C PHE A 150 12.52 13.35 -0.35
N LYS A 151 12.04 14.33 -1.14
CA LYS A 151 11.05 15.29 -0.67
C LYS A 151 9.75 14.59 -0.24
N PHE A 152 9.19 13.76 -1.13
CA PHE A 152 7.98 13.00 -0.82
C PHE A 152 8.15 12.11 0.42
N PHE A 153 9.27 11.40 0.54
CA PHE A 153 9.54 10.47 1.62
C PHE A 153 9.69 11.19 2.96
N ALA A 154 10.34 12.36 2.98
CA ALA A 154 10.39 13.21 4.17
C ALA A 154 8.99 13.67 4.60
N ASP A 155 8.16 14.12 3.66
CA ASP A 155 6.77 14.53 3.93
C ASP A 155 5.91 13.33 4.40
N PHE A 156 6.09 12.16 3.80
CA PHE A 156 5.39 10.92 4.15
C PHE A 156 5.66 10.54 5.61
N LYS A 157 6.95 10.53 6.03
CA LYS A 157 7.36 10.22 7.40
C LYS A 157 6.91 11.28 8.39
N LYS A 158 6.99 12.56 8.00
CA LYS A 158 6.60 13.69 8.87
C LYS A 158 5.09 13.69 9.17
N HIS A 159 4.25 13.52 8.15
CA HIS A 159 2.80 13.62 8.34
C HIS A 159 2.17 12.37 8.97
N ARG A 160 2.88 11.24 8.96
CA ARG A 160 2.45 9.95 9.50
C ARG A 160 1.01 9.57 9.15
N TYR A 161 0.61 9.82 7.89
CA TYR A 161 -0.81 9.77 7.51
C TYR A 161 -1.44 8.37 7.68
N LEU A 162 -0.65 7.28 7.72
CA LEU A 162 -1.20 5.94 7.93
C LEU A 162 -1.87 5.78 9.30
N HIS A 163 -1.61 6.65 10.28
CA HIS A 163 -2.41 6.67 11.52
C HIS A 163 -3.87 7.02 11.25
N THR A 164 -4.18 7.83 10.24
CA THR A 164 -5.57 8.18 9.93
C THR A 164 -6.36 7.00 9.42
N TYR A 165 -5.69 5.95 8.92
CA TYR A 165 -6.37 4.72 8.51
C TYR A 165 -6.97 3.96 9.70
N ALA A 166 -6.66 4.29 10.95
CA ALA A 166 -7.35 3.75 12.12
C ALA A 166 -8.83 4.14 12.15
N GLU A 167 -9.16 5.33 11.64
CA GLU A 167 -10.53 5.83 11.58
C GLU A 167 -11.22 5.29 10.32
N SER A 168 -12.26 4.48 10.50
CA SER A 168 -12.97 3.87 9.37
C SER A 168 -13.62 4.91 8.44
N ALA A 169 -14.01 6.07 8.98
CA ALA A 169 -14.52 7.20 8.20
C ALA A 169 -13.46 7.83 7.28
N GLN A 170 -12.17 7.67 7.59
CA GLN A 170 -11.06 8.21 6.78
C GLN A 170 -10.70 7.32 5.59
N ILE A 171 -11.27 6.11 5.47
CA ILE A 171 -11.07 5.24 4.29
C ILE A 171 -11.58 5.94 3.03
N ALA A 172 -12.78 6.54 3.08
CA ALA A 172 -13.34 7.29 1.95
C ALA A 172 -12.48 8.51 1.60
N TYR A 173 -11.98 9.22 2.61
CA TYR A 173 -11.07 10.34 2.41
C TYR A 173 -9.75 9.89 1.74
N ALA A 174 -9.13 8.83 2.24
CA ALA A 174 -7.91 8.27 1.66
C ALA A 174 -8.13 7.83 0.20
N LEU A 175 -9.26 7.17 -0.08
CA LEU A 175 -9.65 6.75 -1.41
C LEU A 175 -9.82 7.94 -2.37
N LYS A 176 -10.51 9.01 -1.92
CA LYS A 176 -10.60 10.27 -2.65
C LYS A 176 -9.22 10.87 -2.94
N ARG A 177 -8.34 10.95 -1.93
CA ARG A 177 -6.98 11.50 -2.11
C ARG A 177 -6.14 10.71 -3.10
N ILE A 178 -6.33 9.39 -3.21
CA ILE A 178 -5.70 8.56 -4.24
C ILE A 178 -6.28 8.89 -5.62
N CYS A 179 -7.62 8.98 -5.75
CA CYS A 179 -8.27 9.37 -7.00
C CYS A 179 -7.84 10.77 -7.47
N MET A 180 -7.62 11.70 -6.54
CA MET A 180 -7.18 13.08 -6.83
C MET A 180 -5.82 13.16 -7.54
N ARG A 181 -5.03 12.08 -7.51
CA ARG A 181 -3.75 11.99 -8.24
C ARG A 181 -3.93 11.73 -9.74
N VAL A 182 -5.14 11.40 -10.17
CA VAL A 182 -5.49 11.11 -11.58
C VAL A 182 -6.53 12.12 -12.08
N TRP A 183 -7.49 12.49 -11.23
CA TRP A 183 -8.58 13.40 -11.56
C TRP A 183 -8.65 14.54 -10.55
N GLN A 184 -8.69 15.81 -10.97
CA GLN A 184 -8.64 16.94 -10.04
C GLN A 184 -9.80 16.94 -9.02
N ASP A 185 -11.04 16.76 -9.50
CA ASP A 185 -12.26 16.74 -8.69
C ASP A 185 -13.03 15.43 -8.98
N PRO A 186 -12.63 14.30 -8.37
CA PRO A 186 -13.14 12.99 -8.74
C PRO A 186 -14.59 12.76 -8.32
N PHE A 187 -15.06 13.45 -7.27
CA PHE A 187 -16.35 13.21 -6.63
C PHE A 187 -17.03 14.51 -6.19
N THR A 188 -18.36 14.52 -6.20
CA THR A 188 -19.16 15.54 -5.49
C THR A 188 -19.26 15.20 -4.00
N LYS A 189 -19.75 16.14 -3.19
CA LYS A 189 -19.94 15.93 -1.76
C LYS A 189 -20.92 14.78 -1.48
N GLU A 190 -22.02 14.69 -2.24
CA GLU A 190 -23.03 13.65 -2.12
C GLU A 190 -22.46 12.26 -2.45
N GLN A 191 -21.59 12.20 -3.47
CA GLN A 191 -20.88 10.96 -3.82
C GLN A 191 -19.91 10.54 -2.72
N GLU A 192 -19.21 11.49 -2.08
CA GLU A 192 -18.32 11.21 -0.95
C GLU A 192 -19.07 10.66 0.27
N GLU A 193 -20.22 11.24 0.62
CA GLU A 193 -21.08 10.77 1.69
C GLU A 193 -21.58 9.35 1.38
N SER A 194 -22.11 9.12 0.18
CA SER A 194 -22.60 7.80 -0.25
C SER A 194 -21.50 6.73 -0.26
N MET A 195 -20.31 7.05 -0.76
CA MET A 195 -19.16 6.14 -0.71
C MET A 195 -18.77 5.80 0.73
N THR A 196 -18.81 6.78 1.63
CA THR A 196 -18.45 6.57 3.05
C THR A 196 -19.36 5.51 3.66
N ASP A 197 -20.68 5.63 3.46
CA ASP A 197 -21.64 4.65 3.97
C ASP A 197 -21.39 3.25 3.38
N VAL A 198 -21.18 3.16 2.06
CA VAL A 198 -20.91 1.88 1.39
C VAL A 198 -19.64 1.22 1.94
N LEU A 199 -18.56 1.98 2.10
CA LEU A 199 -17.28 1.46 2.59
C LEU A 199 -17.37 1.00 4.04
N LEU A 200 -18.08 1.74 4.90
CA LEU A 200 -18.29 1.36 6.30
C LEU A 200 -19.08 0.05 6.41
N GLN A 201 -20.15 -0.09 5.63
CA GLN A 201 -20.94 -1.33 5.61
C GLN A 201 -20.13 -2.51 5.08
N TYR A 202 -19.40 -2.33 3.98
CA TYR A 202 -18.61 -3.41 3.40
C TYR A 202 -17.45 -3.83 4.31
N ARG A 203 -16.81 -2.88 4.99
CA ARG A 203 -15.80 -3.17 6.02
C ARG A 203 -16.34 -4.09 7.12
N LEU A 204 -17.57 -3.85 7.61
CA LEU A 204 -18.18 -4.70 8.64
C LEU A 204 -18.38 -6.14 8.15
N GLN A 205 -18.74 -6.31 6.88
CA GLN A 205 -18.87 -7.62 6.26
C GLN A 205 -17.51 -8.31 6.13
N LEU A 206 -16.49 -7.61 5.62
CA LEU A 206 -15.15 -8.15 5.42
C LEU A 206 -14.46 -8.51 6.75
N MET A 207 -14.81 -7.85 7.84
CA MET A 207 -14.25 -8.12 9.18
C MET A 207 -14.38 -9.59 9.60
N ALA A 208 -15.39 -10.32 9.11
CA ALA A 208 -15.60 -11.72 9.44
C ALA A 208 -14.54 -12.66 8.82
N ASN A 209 -13.93 -12.29 7.69
CA ASN A 209 -13.06 -13.18 6.92
C ASN A 209 -11.77 -12.53 6.39
N TYR A 210 -11.48 -11.26 6.73
CA TYR A 210 -10.30 -10.56 6.22
C TYR A 210 -8.97 -11.26 6.52
N THR A 211 -8.86 -12.04 7.60
CA THR A 211 -7.63 -12.77 7.93
C THR A 211 -7.34 -13.91 6.96
N GLN A 212 -8.32 -14.36 6.18
CA GLN A 212 -8.14 -15.43 5.19
C GLN A 212 -7.00 -15.10 4.22
N ILE A 213 -7.04 -13.92 3.60
CA ILE A 213 -6.02 -13.54 2.61
C ILE A 213 -4.63 -13.41 3.21
N PHE A 214 -4.52 -12.96 4.46
CA PHE A 214 -3.25 -12.87 5.16
C PHE A 214 -2.68 -14.26 5.49
N ASN A 215 -3.52 -15.18 5.98
CA ASN A 215 -3.11 -16.56 6.24
C ASN A 215 -2.71 -17.29 4.96
N ASP A 216 -3.46 -17.10 3.88
CA ASP A 216 -3.20 -17.71 2.57
C ASP A 216 -1.86 -17.23 2.00
N ILE A 217 -1.55 -15.93 2.13
CA ILE A 217 -0.26 -15.36 1.74
C ILE A 217 0.86 -15.85 2.67
N ASP A 218 0.67 -15.89 4.00
CA ASP A 218 1.67 -16.44 4.94
C ASP A 218 2.06 -17.89 4.58
N LEU A 219 1.08 -18.73 4.25
CA LEU A 219 1.30 -20.11 3.81
C LEU A 219 2.05 -20.18 2.47
N TYR A 220 1.67 -19.34 1.51
CA TYR A 220 2.38 -19.24 0.23
C TYR A 220 3.84 -18.84 0.42
N LEU A 221 4.09 -17.81 1.22
CA LEU A 221 5.43 -17.29 1.47
C LEU A 221 6.32 -18.28 2.22
N ALA A 222 5.75 -19.13 3.08
CA ALA A 222 6.46 -20.21 3.76
C ALA A 222 6.81 -21.39 2.83
N SER A 223 6.26 -21.43 1.62
CA SER A 223 6.49 -22.49 0.63
C SER A 223 7.51 -22.14 -0.46
N LEU A 224 7.97 -20.88 -0.51
CA LEU A 224 9.01 -20.38 -1.42
C LEU A 224 10.42 -20.78 -0.92
#